data_AF-A0A1V9YZQ3-F1
#
_entry.id   AF-A0A1V9YZQ3-F1
#
_cell.length_a   1.000
_cell.length_b   1.000
_cell.length_c   1.000
_cell.angle_alpha   90.00
_cell.angle_beta   90.00
_cell.angle_gamma   90.00
#
_symmetry.space_group_name_H-M   'P 1'
#
loop_
_entity.id
_entity.type
_entity.pdbx_description
1 polymer ?
#
loop_
_entity_poly.entity_id
_entity_poly.type
_entity_poly.pdbx_seq_one_letter_code
_entity_poly.pdbx_strand_id
1 'polypeptide(L)'
;MASISEEDLSKAFLSSLTHGAGSEADQQEQEYLVRELMPCLIPALKSLLRAQDDAVRRKCNGELVLPIKPLDFLAKYLYRHNPRFATPSEETLVLKRLAEKLTQ
;
A
#
# COMPACT_ATOMS: atom_id res chain seq x y z
N MET A 1 25.95 4.09 -19.33
CA MET A 1 25.26 3.44 -18.18
C MET A 1 23.78 3.50 -18.49
N ALA A 2 23.13 2.36 -18.71
CA ALA A 2 21.69 2.33 -18.94
C ALA A 2 20.99 2.82 -17.66
N SER A 3 20.15 3.85 -17.78
CA SER A 3 19.31 4.33 -16.69
C SER A 3 18.26 3.25 -16.41
N ILE A 4 18.36 2.58 -15.27
CA ILE A 4 17.32 1.65 -14.81
C ILE A 4 16.04 2.47 -14.57
N SER A 5 14.93 2.08 -15.19
CA SER A 5 13.66 2.78 -14.99
C SER A 5 12.99 2.37 -13.66
N GLU A 6 12.16 3.25 -13.10
CA GLU A 6 11.36 2.96 -11.91
C GLU A 6 10.41 1.76 -12.14
N GLU A 7 9.96 1.60 -13.38
CA GLU A 7 9.15 0.47 -13.82
C GLU A 7 9.95 -0.84 -13.78
N ASP A 8 11.21 -0.84 -14.24
CA ASP A 8 12.08 -2.03 -14.19
C ASP A 8 12.35 -2.47 -12.74
N LEU A 9 12.58 -1.53 -11.83
CA LEU A 9 12.77 -1.82 -10.41
C LEU A 9 11.51 -2.35 -9.74
N SER A 10 10.34 -1.79 -10.08
CA SER A 10 9.05 -2.24 -9.57
C SER A 10 8.71 -3.65 -10.07
N LYS A 11 8.98 -3.94 -11.35
CA LYS A 11 8.83 -5.27 -11.94
C LYS A 11 9.80 -6.27 -11.28
N ALA A 12 11.06 -5.91 -11.08
CA ALA A 12 12.03 -6.76 -10.40
C ALA A 12 11.60 -7.09 -8.96
N PHE A 13 11.07 -6.10 -8.23
CA PHE A 13 10.54 -6.29 -6.89
C PHE A 13 9.32 -7.23 -6.88
N LEU A 14 8.35 -7.03 -7.78
CA LEU A 14 7.19 -7.93 -7.89
C LEU A 14 7.59 -9.35 -8.25
N SER A 15 8.49 -9.52 -9.24
CA SER A 15 9.02 -10.84 -9.61
C SER A 15 9.74 -11.56 -8.48
N SER A 16 10.33 -10.81 -7.53
CA SER A 16 10.92 -11.38 -6.31
C SER A 16 9.87 -11.83 -5.29
N LEU A 17 8.70 -11.18 -5.27
CA LEU A 17 7.58 -11.55 -4.41
C LEU A 17 6.75 -12.70 -4.97
N THR A 18 6.61 -12.79 -6.30
CA THR A 18 5.77 -13.78 -6.99
C THR A 18 6.54 -15.00 -7.49
N HIS A 19 7.81 -15.18 -7.09
CA HIS A 19 8.71 -16.27 -7.53
C HIS A 19 8.21 -17.72 -7.26
N GLY A 20 6.97 -17.89 -6.77
CA GLY A 20 6.27 -19.17 -6.60
C GLY A 20 4.82 -19.21 -7.13
N ALA A 21 4.33 -18.14 -7.77
CA ALA A 21 3.03 -18.12 -8.45
C ALA A 21 3.23 -18.45 -9.93
N GLY A 22 2.38 -19.31 -10.49
CA GLY A 22 2.60 -20.01 -11.75
C GLY A 22 2.59 -19.12 -13.00
N SER A 23 3.51 -19.43 -13.90
CA SER A 23 3.77 -18.81 -15.21
C SER A 23 2.53 -18.69 -16.11
N GLU A 24 2.45 -17.55 -16.81
CA GLU A 24 1.64 -17.20 -18.00
C GLU A 24 0.31 -16.44 -17.83
N ALA A 25 -0.45 -16.61 -16.74
CA ALA A 25 -1.61 -15.73 -16.49
C ALA A 25 -1.21 -14.32 -15.97
N ASP A 26 0.07 -14.16 -15.65
CA ASP A 26 0.60 -13.15 -14.74
C ASP A 26 0.94 -11.80 -15.38
N GLN A 27 1.13 -11.67 -16.71
CA GLN A 27 1.78 -10.46 -17.24
C GLN A 27 0.87 -9.22 -17.21
N GLN A 28 -0.40 -9.37 -17.60
CA GLN A 28 -1.39 -8.30 -17.54
C GLN A 28 -1.80 -7.98 -16.09
N GLU A 29 -1.83 -9.02 -15.24
CA GLU A 29 -2.07 -8.86 -13.80
C GLU A 29 -0.89 -8.16 -13.12
N GLN A 30 0.35 -8.48 -13.49
CA GLN A 30 1.55 -7.78 -13.04
C GLN A 30 1.56 -6.33 -13.48
N GLU A 31 1.25 -6.02 -14.74
CA GLU A 31 1.14 -4.63 -15.21
C GLU A 31 0.06 -3.87 -14.43
N TYR A 32 -1.08 -4.50 -14.17
CA TYR A 32 -2.13 -3.92 -13.33
C TYR A 32 -1.65 -3.67 -11.90
N LEU A 33 -0.96 -4.62 -11.28
CA LEU A 33 -0.39 -4.49 -9.93
C LEU A 33 0.69 -3.41 -9.88
N VAL A 34 1.55 -3.31 -10.89
CA VAL A 34 2.54 -2.24 -11.01
C VAL A 34 1.83 -0.88 -11.09
N ARG A 35 0.81 -0.76 -11.92
CA ARG A 35 0.16 0.53 -12.16
C ARG A 35 -0.72 1.00 -11.01
N GLU A 36 -1.50 0.08 -10.43
CA GLU A 36 -2.55 0.44 -9.47
C GLU A 36 -2.12 0.19 -8.01
N LEU A 37 -1.34 -0.87 -7.74
CA LEU A 37 -0.99 -1.24 -6.36
C LEU A 37 0.35 -0.65 -5.91
N MET A 38 1.39 -0.66 -6.75
CA MET A 38 2.73 -0.18 -6.34
C MET A 38 2.77 1.27 -5.87
N PRO A 39 2.03 2.23 -6.46
CA PRO A 39 2.03 3.61 -5.97
C PRO A 39 1.56 3.74 -4.52
N CYS A 40 0.72 2.83 -4.04
CA CYS A 40 0.27 2.78 -2.65
C CYS A 40 1.15 1.87 -1.78
N LEU A 41 1.61 0.74 -2.33
CA LEU A 41 2.37 -0.26 -1.58
C LEU A 41 3.80 0.18 -1.28
N ILE A 42 4.48 0.85 -2.21
CA ILE A 42 5.87 1.30 -2.03
C ILE A 42 5.99 2.29 -0.86
N PRO A 43 5.17 3.36 -0.76
CA PRO A 43 5.17 4.23 0.41
C PRO A 43 4.86 3.50 1.72
N ALA A 44 3.94 2.52 1.68
CA ALA A 44 3.59 1.72 2.85
C ALA A 44 4.77 0.89 3.36
N LEU A 45 5.48 0.20 2.46
CA LEU A 45 6.67 -0.59 2.78
C LEU A 45 7.81 0.28 3.29
N LYS A 46 8.06 1.44 2.66
CA LYS A 46 9.05 2.42 3.16
C LYS A 46 8.70 2.92 4.56
N SER A 47 7.42 3.21 4.81
CA SER A 47 6.95 3.64 6.13
C SER A 47 7.10 2.53 7.18
N LEU A 48 6.85 1.28 6.81
CA LEU A 48 7.02 0.13 7.70
C LEU A 48 8.50 -0.08 8.06
N LEU A 49 9.40 -0.04 7.07
CA LEU A 49 10.84 -0.17 7.31
C LEU A 49 11.34 0.92 8.26
N ARG A 50 10.96 2.18 8.00
CA ARG A 50 11.32 3.30 8.89
C ARG A 50 10.79 3.10 10.30
N ALA A 51 9.54 2.63 10.45
CA ALA A 51 8.97 2.36 11.76
C ALA A 51 9.74 1.25 12.50
N GLN A 52 10.24 0.22 11.79
CA GLN A 52 11.10 -0.81 12.37
C GLN A 52 12.45 -0.24 12.80
N ASP A 53 13.10 0.57 11.96
CA ASP A 53 14.38 1.20 12.31
C ASP A 53 14.24 2.10 13.55
N ASP A 54 13.18 2.90 13.61
CA ASP A 54 12.88 3.77 14.76
C ASP A 54 12.57 2.95 16.02
N ALA A 55 11.84 1.84 15.88
CA ALA A 55 11.58 0.91 16.99
C ALA A 55 12.88 0.30 17.54
N VAL A 56 13.81 -0.10 16.67
CA VAL A 56 15.12 -0.63 17.08
C VAL A 56 15.93 0.44 17.82
N ARG A 57 16.00 1.66 17.27
CA ARG A 57 16.72 2.78 17.90
C ARG A 57 16.19 3.09 19.30
N ARG A 58 14.87 3.20 19.44
CA ARG A 58 14.21 3.49 20.72
C ARG A 58 14.43 2.38 21.75
N LYS A 59 14.39 1.12 21.30
CA LYS A 59 14.71 -0.04 22.15
C LYS A 59 16.16 0.02 22.66
N CYS A 60 17.12 0.37 21.80
CA CYS A 60 18.52 0.56 22.20
C CYS A 60 18.70 1.70 23.23
N ASN A 61 17.84 2.71 23.20
CA ASN A 61 17.82 3.81 24.16
C ASN A 61 17.11 3.47 25.48
N GLY A 62 16.67 2.22 25.66
CA GLY A 62 15.98 1.77 26.88
C GLY A 62 14.50 2.12 26.94
N GLU A 63 13.91 2.60 25.83
CA GLU A 63 12.48 2.88 25.78
C GLU A 63 11.65 1.60 25.63
N LEU A 64 10.44 1.61 26.21
CA LEU A 64 9.43 0.57 25.99
C LEU A 64 8.84 0.73 24.58
N VAL A 65 9.17 -0.21 23.70
CA VAL A 65 8.71 -0.23 22.31
C VAL A 65 7.79 -1.43 22.09
N LEU A 66 6.58 -1.15 21.60
CA LEU A 66 5.63 -2.20 21.23
C LEU A 66 6.06 -2.90 19.93
N PRO A 67 5.90 -4.22 19.82
CA PRO A 67 6.24 -4.95 18.61
C PRO A 67 5.35 -4.50 17.45
N ILE A 68 5.98 -4.12 16.34
CA ILE A 68 5.26 -3.80 15.10
C ILE A 68 4.78 -5.11 14.50
N LYS A 69 3.47 -5.22 14.26
CA LYS A 69 2.86 -6.28 13.45
C LYS A 69 2.85 -5.82 11.99
N PRO A 70 3.71 -6.37 11.11
CA PRO A 70 3.91 -5.81 9.77
C PRO A 70 2.65 -5.82 8.91
N LEU A 71 1.87 -6.91 8.95
CA LEU A 71 0.64 -7.04 8.18
C LEU A 71 -0.43 -6.07 8.66
N ASP A 72 -0.62 -5.93 9.98
CA ASP A 72 -1.57 -4.96 10.55
C ASP A 72 -1.19 -3.52 10.18
N PHE A 73 0.11 -3.21 10.20
CA PHE A 73 0.63 -1.90 9.82
C PHE A 73 0.31 -1.60 8.36
N LEU A 74 0.66 -2.52 7.45
CA LEU A 74 0.42 -2.35 6.01
C LEU A 74 -1.06 -2.27 5.70
N ALA A 75 -1.90 -3.12 6.30
CA ALA A 75 -3.35 -3.08 6.10
C ALA A 75 -3.93 -1.72 6.53
N LYS A 76 -3.53 -1.19 7.69
CA LYS A 76 -3.95 0.14 8.16
C LYS A 76 -3.44 1.26 7.27
N TYR A 77 -2.19 1.18 6.80
CA TYR A 77 -1.60 2.18 5.91
C TYR A 77 -2.34 2.22 4.58
N LEU A 78 -2.47 1.06 3.93
CA LEU A 78 -3.16 0.93 2.66
C LEU A 78 -4.62 1.36 2.79
N TYR A 79 -5.32 1.00 3.87
CA TYR A 79 -6.70 1.47 4.10
C TYR A 79 -6.79 3.01 4.17
N ARG A 80 -5.90 3.65 4.93
CA ARG A 80 -5.90 5.12 5.11
C ARG A 80 -5.52 5.89 3.86
N HIS A 81 -4.66 5.30 3.04
CA HIS A 81 -4.08 5.95 1.86
C HIS A 81 -4.65 5.42 0.55
N ASN A 82 -5.68 4.57 0.59
CA ASN A 82 -6.31 4.07 -0.62
C ASN A 82 -7.20 5.19 -1.23
N PRO A 83 -6.87 5.67 -2.44
CA PRO A 83 -7.55 6.80 -3.07
C PRO A 83 -9.05 6.54 -3.32
N ARG A 84 -9.49 5.27 -3.40
CA ARG A 84 -10.92 4.92 -3.50
C ARG A 84 -11.73 5.33 -2.27
N PHE A 85 -11.11 5.50 -1.12
CA PHE A 85 -11.76 5.97 0.11
C PHE A 85 -11.45 7.43 0.43
N ALA A 86 -10.54 8.08 -0.32
CA ALA A 86 -10.20 9.48 -0.14
C ALA A 86 -11.23 10.42 -0.79
N THR A 87 -11.77 10.03 -1.94
CA THR A 87 -12.88 10.74 -2.62
C THR A 87 -14.10 9.84 -2.68
N PRO A 88 -15.23 10.21 -2.04
CA PRO A 88 -16.47 9.46 -2.16
C PRO A 88 -16.90 9.39 -3.64
N SER A 89 -17.29 8.20 -4.10
CA SER A 89 -17.79 8.02 -5.47
C SER A 89 -19.05 8.85 -5.71
N GLU A 90 -19.42 9.08 -6.98
CA GLU A 90 -20.68 9.72 -7.31
C GLU A 90 -21.87 9.00 -6.66
N GLU A 91 -21.89 7.66 -6.63
CA GLU A 91 -22.96 6.92 -5.95
C GLU A 91 -22.98 7.21 -4.45
N THR A 92 -21.82 7.32 -3.82
CA THR A 92 -21.69 7.65 -2.39
C THR A 92 -22.17 9.08 -2.10
N LEU A 93 -21.91 10.03 -3.01
CA LEU A 93 -22.42 11.40 -2.95
C LEU A 93 -23.93 11.49 -3.16
N VAL A 94 -24.51 10.61 -3.99
CA VAL A 94 -25.96 10.50 -4.19
C VAL A 94 -26.63 9.96 -2.93
N LEU A 95 -26.05 8.96 -2.26
CA LEU A 95 -26.55 8.45 -0.99
C LEU A 95 -26.57 9.53 0.11
N LYS A 96 -25.53 10.38 0.18
CA LYS A 96 -25.50 11.54 1.08
C LYS A 96 -26.65 12.51 0.79
N ARG A 97 -26.86 12.87 -0.49
CA ARG A 97 -27.98 13.74 -0.91
C ARG A 97 -29.35 13.12 -0.60
N LEU A 98 -29.49 11.80 -0.71
CA LEU A 98 -30.73 11.10 -0.36
C LEU A 98 -30.98 11.15 1.16
N ALA A 99 -29.95 10.91 1.98
CA ALA A 99 -30.06 10.98 3.43
C ALA A 99 -30.46 12.38 3.93
N GLU A 100 -29.89 13.43 3.34
CA GLU A 100 -30.26 14.83 3.62
C GLU A 100 -31.73 15.14 3.29
N LYS A 101 -32.30 14.52 2.24
CA LYS A 101 -33.72 14.69 1.87
C LYS A 101 -34.69 13.91 2.73
N LEU A 102 -34.28 12.76 3.25
CA LEU A 102 -35.13 11.89 4.08
C LEU A 102 -35.20 12.34 5.55
N THR A 103 -34.31 13.24 5.95
CA THR A 103 -34.23 13.79 7.32
C THR A 103 -34.79 15.21 7.43
N GLN A 104 -35.35 15.74 6.33
CA GLN A 104 -36.20 16.95 6.29
C GLN A 104 -37.68 16.56 6.35
#